data_AF-A0A7S1QBS1-F1
#
_entry.id   AF-A0A7S1QBS1-F1
#
_cell.length_a   1.000
_cell.length_b   1.000
_cell.length_c   1.000
_cell.angle_alpha   90.00
_cell.angle_beta   90.00
_cell.angle_gamma   90.00
#
_symmetry.space_group_name_H-M   'P 1'
#
loop_
_entity.id
_entity.type
_entity.pdbx_description
1 polymer ?
#
loop_
_entity_poly.entity_id
_entity_poly.type
_entity_poly.pdbx_seq_one_letter_code
_entity_poly.pdbx_strand_id
1 'polypeptide(L)'
;HAVDSVIADVEAFCKDLPDTPEARSAGLSDLASAMWHSALKAKKHAEESFKLILIDCQRLIYKHKPFTLFHRVALYLATKTFPTTDFRHPVTTPLLLLLSSLCLQSRLNSIAECREALWHASLLLNTLASSERFAGEPIALALNVIALQLPKAKVVPVNYSTARGAFPVLDRPAHAVLSLDGAPADLTARPLSLFDDSRKARKARGGDAADDTPQARLDV
;
A
#
# COMPACT_ATOMS: atom_id res chain seq x y z
N HIS A 1 1.25 -27.44 -23.09
CA HIS A 1 0.05 -28.19 -22.61
C HIS A 1 -0.37 -27.78 -21.21
N ALA A 2 0.44 -27.95 -20.14
CA ALA A 2 0.01 -27.53 -18.79
C ALA A 2 0.09 -26.01 -18.52
N VAL A 3 1.08 -25.31 -19.10
CA VAL A 3 1.24 -23.85 -19.02
C VAL A 3 0.05 -23.12 -19.65
N ASP A 4 -0.36 -23.59 -20.83
CA ASP A 4 -1.50 -23.04 -21.57
C ASP A 4 -2.81 -23.23 -20.80
N SER A 5 -2.95 -24.33 -20.05
CA SER A 5 -4.12 -24.59 -19.21
C SER A 5 -4.25 -23.54 -18.12
N VAL A 6 -3.18 -23.24 -17.35
CA VAL A 6 -3.28 -22.26 -16.26
C VAL A 6 -3.59 -20.86 -16.77
N ILE A 7 -2.96 -20.44 -17.87
CA ILE A 7 -3.23 -19.14 -18.47
C ILE A 7 -4.65 -19.10 -19.04
N ALA A 8 -5.09 -20.16 -19.72
CA ALA A 8 -6.44 -20.28 -20.26
C ALA A 8 -7.50 -20.28 -19.15
N ASP A 9 -7.26 -20.93 -18.01
CA ASP A 9 -8.19 -20.97 -16.88
C ASP A 9 -8.34 -19.58 -16.25
N VAL A 10 -7.24 -18.84 -16.09
CA VAL A 10 -7.28 -17.45 -15.61
C VAL A 10 -7.96 -16.53 -16.63
N GLU A 11 -7.69 -16.71 -17.93
CA GLU A 11 -8.35 -15.96 -18.99
C GLU A 11 -9.86 -16.25 -19.08
N ALA A 12 -10.27 -17.50 -18.93
CA ALA A 12 -11.66 -17.92 -18.91
C ALA A 12 -12.38 -17.28 -17.71
N PHE A 13 -11.80 -17.35 -16.52
CA PHE A 13 -12.34 -16.68 -15.33
C PHE A 13 -12.44 -15.16 -15.52
N CYS A 14 -11.47 -14.52 -16.19
CA CYS A 14 -11.53 -13.09 -16.46
C CYS A 14 -12.62 -12.72 -17.48
N LYS A 15 -12.97 -13.63 -18.41
CA LYS A 15 -14.04 -13.44 -19.40
C LYS A 15 -15.42 -13.62 -18.76
N ASP A 16 -15.56 -14.64 -17.91
CA ASP A 16 -16.80 -15.00 -17.25
C ASP A 16 -16.88 -14.44 -15.82
N LEU A 17 -16.42 -13.20 -15.61
CA LEU A 17 -16.32 -12.62 -14.28
C LEU A 17 -17.73 -12.45 -13.66
N PRO A 18 -18.01 -13.04 -12.47
CA PRO A 18 -19.31 -12.90 -11.84
C PRO A 18 -19.62 -11.44 -11.44
N ASP A 19 -20.87 -11.00 -11.59
CA ASP A 19 -21.26 -9.63 -11.24
C ASP A 19 -21.23 -9.37 -9.72
N THR A 20 -21.61 -10.37 -8.92
CA THR A 20 -21.67 -10.22 -7.45
C THR A 20 -20.28 -10.35 -6.82
N PRO A 21 -19.96 -9.52 -5.80
CA PRO A 21 -18.66 -9.55 -5.14
C PRO A 21 -18.41 -10.89 -4.41
N GLU A 22 -19.46 -11.49 -3.85
CA GLU A 22 -19.38 -12.77 -3.15
C GLU A 22 -19.04 -13.91 -4.12
N ALA A 23 -19.73 -13.99 -5.27
CA ALA A 23 -19.44 -15.01 -6.28
C ALA A 23 -18.03 -14.84 -6.88
N ARG A 24 -17.54 -13.61 -7.03
CA ARG A 24 -16.15 -13.35 -7.43
C ARG A 24 -15.15 -13.89 -6.43
N SER A 25 -15.38 -13.68 -5.14
CA SER A 25 -14.47 -14.17 -4.10
C SER A 25 -14.45 -15.69 -4.00
N ALA A 26 -15.62 -16.35 -4.14
CA ALA A 26 -15.73 -17.80 -4.18
C ALA A 26 -15.03 -18.37 -5.42
N GLY A 27 -15.32 -17.84 -6.61
CA GLY A 27 -14.68 -18.30 -7.85
C GLY A 27 -13.16 -18.09 -7.87
N LEU A 28 -12.65 -17.00 -7.29
CA LEU A 28 -11.22 -16.79 -7.10
C LEU A 28 -10.60 -17.81 -6.14
N SER A 29 -11.30 -18.18 -5.06
CA SER A 29 -10.86 -19.20 -4.12
C SER A 29 -10.82 -20.60 -4.76
N ASP A 30 -11.83 -20.91 -5.57
CA ASP A 30 -11.92 -22.18 -6.30
C ASP A 30 -10.80 -22.27 -7.34
N LEU A 31 -10.58 -21.19 -8.11
CA LEU A 31 -9.47 -21.09 -9.06
C LEU A 31 -8.11 -21.21 -8.37
N ALA A 32 -7.91 -20.52 -7.24
CA ALA A 32 -6.68 -20.63 -6.45
C ALA A 32 -6.45 -22.07 -5.98
N SER A 33 -7.51 -22.75 -5.52
CA SER A 33 -7.45 -24.13 -5.06
C SER A 33 -7.14 -25.08 -6.22
N ALA A 34 -7.79 -24.95 -7.37
CA ALA A 34 -7.52 -25.74 -8.56
C ALA A 34 -6.07 -25.56 -9.05
N MET A 35 -5.60 -24.31 -9.05
CA MET A 35 -4.23 -23.97 -9.42
C MET A 35 -3.20 -24.51 -8.43
N TRP A 36 -3.48 -24.48 -7.13
CA TRP A 36 -2.63 -25.11 -6.12
C TRP A 36 -2.48 -26.62 -6.37
N HIS A 37 -3.60 -27.32 -6.62
CA HIS A 37 -3.58 -28.75 -6.94
C HIS A 37 -2.83 -29.05 -8.26
N SER A 38 -2.97 -28.19 -9.26
CA SER A 38 -2.22 -28.29 -10.52
C SER A 38 -0.71 -28.03 -10.32
N ALA A 39 -0.37 -27.02 -9.52
CA ALA A 39 1.01 -26.68 -9.16
C ALA A 39 1.68 -27.80 -8.34
N LEU A 40 0.95 -28.54 -7.51
CA LEU A 40 1.47 -29.71 -6.82
C LEU A 40 1.87 -30.84 -7.80
N LYS A 41 1.08 -31.04 -8.86
CA LYS A 41 1.34 -32.08 -9.88
C LYS A 41 2.46 -31.68 -10.86
N ALA A 42 2.55 -30.39 -11.20
CA ALA A 42 3.47 -29.88 -12.23
C ALA A 42 4.19 -28.59 -11.79
N LYS A 43 4.83 -28.63 -10.62
CA LYS A 43 5.47 -27.46 -9.97
C LYS A 43 6.34 -26.63 -10.89
N LYS A 44 7.27 -27.26 -11.61
CA LYS A 44 8.23 -26.57 -12.49
C LYS A 44 7.54 -25.78 -13.60
N HIS A 45 6.49 -26.34 -14.20
CA HIS A 45 5.75 -25.67 -15.27
C HIS A 45 4.87 -24.54 -14.75
N ALA A 46 4.24 -24.70 -13.59
CA ALA A 46 3.52 -23.61 -12.94
C ALA A 46 4.48 -22.45 -12.64
N GLU A 47 5.67 -22.73 -12.10
CA GLU A 47 6.68 -21.70 -11.85
C GLU A 47 7.14 -20.99 -13.12
N GLU A 48 7.40 -21.71 -14.21
CA GLU A 48 7.76 -21.13 -15.51
C GLU A 48 6.65 -20.21 -16.05
N SER A 49 5.39 -20.63 -15.94
CA SER A 49 4.23 -19.83 -16.37
C SER A 49 4.15 -18.50 -15.61
N PHE A 50 4.26 -18.57 -14.28
CA PHE A 50 4.19 -17.38 -13.44
C PHE A 50 5.39 -16.45 -13.63
N LYS A 51 6.60 -16.98 -13.90
CA LYS A 51 7.75 -16.15 -14.26
C LYS A 51 7.48 -15.32 -15.51
N LEU A 52 6.88 -15.91 -16.54
CA LEU A 52 6.52 -15.18 -17.76
C LEU A 52 5.53 -14.05 -17.47
N ILE A 53 4.51 -14.33 -16.66
CA ILE A 53 3.53 -13.30 -16.23
C ILE A 53 4.23 -12.18 -15.46
N LEU A 54 5.15 -12.49 -14.55
CA LEU A 54 5.90 -11.48 -13.79
C LEU A 54 6.80 -10.63 -14.70
N ILE A 55 7.46 -11.25 -15.68
CA ILE A 55 8.27 -10.54 -16.68
C ILE A 55 7.38 -9.59 -17.50
N ASP A 56 6.20 -10.04 -17.89
CA ASP A 56 5.26 -9.20 -18.64
C ASP A 56 4.71 -8.06 -17.80
N CYS A 57 4.38 -8.29 -16.51
CA CYS A 57 4.04 -7.23 -15.57
C CYS A 57 5.16 -6.19 -15.46
N GLN A 58 6.41 -6.64 -15.31
CA GLN A 58 7.57 -5.73 -15.24
C GLN A 58 7.72 -4.91 -16.53
N ARG A 59 7.52 -5.53 -17.71
CA ARG A 59 7.53 -4.81 -19.00
C ARG A 59 6.42 -3.77 -19.09
N LEU A 60 5.25 -4.05 -18.56
CA LEU A 60 4.14 -3.08 -18.52
C LEU A 60 4.49 -1.88 -17.63
N ILE A 61 5.14 -2.10 -16.48
CA ILE A 61 5.63 -1.01 -15.62
C ILE A 61 6.61 -0.12 -16.39
N TYR A 62 7.63 -0.71 -17.03
CA TYR A 62 8.62 0.05 -17.81
C TYR A 62 8.00 0.84 -18.96
N LYS A 63 6.93 0.33 -19.56
CA LYS A 63 6.19 1.01 -20.63
C LYS A 63 5.10 1.97 -20.12
N HIS A 64 4.98 2.14 -18.81
CA HIS A 64 3.92 2.93 -18.16
C HIS A 64 2.50 2.54 -18.62
N LYS A 65 2.27 1.24 -18.86
CA LYS A 65 0.96 0.71 -19.27
C LYS A 65 0.18 0.20 -18.05
N PRO A 66 -1.15 0.39 -18.01
CA PRO A 66 -1.98 -0.12 -16.92
C PRO A 66 -2.03 -1.65 -16.93
N PHE A 67 -2.18 -2.24 -15.75
CA PHE A 67 -2.41 -3.67 -15.60
C PHE A 67 -3.85 -4.03 -15.93
N THR A 68 -4.01 -5.03 -16.80
CA THR A 68 -5.33 -5.62 -17.10
C THR A 68 -5.81 -6.48 -15.92
N LEU A 69 -7.10 -6.83 -15.91
CA LEU A 69 -7.70 -7.71 -14.91
C LEU A 69 -6.94 -9.04 -14.78
N PHE A 70 -6.54 -9.61 -15.92
CA PHE A 70 -5.72 -10.83 -15.97
C PHE A 70 -4.46 -10.73 -15.11
N HIS A 71 -3.67 -9.65 -15.26
CA HIS A 71 -2.46 -9.46 -14.47
C HIS A 71 -2.76 -9.38 -12.98
N ARG A 72 -3.85 -8.71 -12.60
CA ARG A 72 -4.23 -8.56 -11.19
C ARG A 72 -4.63 -9.89 -10.57
N VAL A 73 -5.46 -10.65 -11.28
CA VAL A 73 -5.89 -11.98 -10.84
C VAL A 73 -4.69 -12.92 -10.77
N ALA A 74 -3.81 -12.91 -11.78
CA ALA A 74 -2.61 -13.73 -11.78
C ALA A 74 -1.66 -13.37 -10.62
N LEU A 75 -1.41 -12.08 -10.35
CA LEU A 75 -0.60 -11.66 -9.20
C LEU A 75 -1.22 -12.12 -7.88
N TYR A 76 -2.54 -11.95 -7.70
CA TYR A 76 -3.25 -12.46 -6.53
C TYR A 76 -3.09 -13.98 -6.38
N LEU A 77 -3.30 -14.73 -7.46
CA LEU A 77 -3.15 -16.18 -7.44
C LEU A 77 -1.71 -16.58 -7.10
N ALA A 78 -0.70 -15.89 -7.65
CA ALA A 78 0.70 -16.15 -7.30
C ALA A 78 0.98 -16.01 -5.79
N THR A 79 0.31 -15.06 -5.11
CA THR A 79 0.43 -14.89 -3.64
C THR A 79 -0.16 -16.05 -2.84
N LYS A 80 -1.14 -16.78 -3.41
CA LYS A 80 -1.82 -17.91 -2.76
C LYS A 80 -1.21 -19.26 -3.15
N THR A 81 -0.69 -19.37 -4.38
CA THR A 81 -0.25 -20.64 -4.96
C THR A 81 1.18 -21.03 -4.57
N PHE A 82 2.03 -20.09 -4.16
CA PHE A 82 3.42 -20.39 -3.84
C PHE A 82 3.76 -20.08 -2.38
N PRO A 83 4.64 -20.89 -1.76
CA PRO A 83 5.07 -20.65 -0.39
C PRO A 83 5.82 -19.31 -0.29
N THR A 84 5.54 -18.57 0.77
CA THR A 84 6.16 -17.28 1.10
C THR A 84 7.22 -17.38 2.20
N THR A 85 7.31 -18.53 2.88
CA THR A 85 8.25 -18.78 3.98
C THR A 85 9.67 -19.08 3.51
N ASP A 86 9.85 -19.50 2.25
CA ASP A 86 11.16 -19.83 1.69
C ASP A 86 12.03 -18.57 1.55
N PHE A 87 13.31 -18.68 1.88
CA PHE A 87 14.28 -17.59 1.77
C PHE A 87 14.47 -17.15 0.32
N ARG A 88 14.47 -18.11 -0.62
CA ARG A 88 14.61 -17.83 -2.06
C ARG A 88 13.70 -18.74 -2.86
N HIS A 89 12.60 -18.18 -3.34
CA HIS A 89 11.67 -18.90 -4.22
C HIS A 89 11.70 -18.29 -5.63
N PRO A 90 11.80 -19.11 -6.69
CA PRO A 90 11.98 -18.63 -8.06
C PRO A 90 10.81 -17.79 -8.61
N VAL A 91 9.64 -17.82 -7.96
CA VAL A 91 8.47 -16.99 -8.30
C VAL A 91 8.16 -15.97 -7.20
N THR A 92 8.24 -16.36 -5.92
CA THR A 92 7.80 -15.49 -4.82
C THR A 92 8.77 -14.35 -4.60
N THR A 93 10.07 -14.59 -4.71
CA THR A 93 11.07 -13.52 -4.57
C THR A 93 10.91 -12.43 -5.64
N PRO A 94 10.83 -12.74 -6.95
CA PRO A 94 10.57 -11.70 -7.94
C PRO A 94 9.17 -11.07 -7.81
N LEU A 95 8.15 -11.80 -7.37
CA LEU A 95 6.83 -11.24 -7.06
C LEU A 95 6.90 -10.19 -5.95
N LEU A 96 7.61 -10.47 -4.85
CA LEU A 96 7.79 -9.52 -3.75
C LEU A 96 8.53 -8.27 -4.21
N LEU A 97 9.61 -8.43 -4.99
CA LEU A 97 10.35 -7.29 -5.56
C LEU A 97 9.47 -6.45 -6.50
N LEU A 98 8.68 -7.10 -7.34
CA LEU A 98 7.71 -6.43 -8.23
C LEU A 98 6.70 -5.62 -7.40
N LEU A 99 6.07 -6.23 -6.39
CA LEU A 99 5.09 -5.56 -5.53
C LEU A 99 5.72 -4.39 -4.74
N SER A 100 6.93 -4.56 -4.19
CA SER A 100 7.68 -3.46 -3.55
C SER A 100 7.94 -2.33 -4.52
N SER A 101 8.39 -2.63 -5.75
CA SER A 101 8.63 -1.60 -6.77
C SER A 101 7.36 -0.86 -7.17
N LEU A 102 6.22 -1.56 -7.27
CA LEU A 102 4.92 -0.96 -7.56
C LEU A 102 4.47 -0.01 -6.44
N CYS A 103 4.74 -0.35 -5.18
CA CYS A 103 4.44 0.52 -4.04
C CYS A 103 5.32 1.78 -4.02
N LEU A 104 6.60 1.67 -4.39
CA LEU A 104 7.52 2.81 -4.42
C LEU A 104 7.33 3.73 -5.64
N GLN A 105 6.96 3.14 -6.78
CA GLN A 105 6.82 3.86 -8.06
C GLN A 105 5.39 4.36 -8.31
N SER A 106 4.44 4.08 -7.41
CA SER A 106 3.05 4.51 -7.58
C SER A 106 2.96 6.03 -7.57
N ARG A 107 2.38 6.59 -8.64
CA ARG A 107 1.97 7.99 -8.68
C ARG A 107 0.58 8.06 -8.07
N LEU A 108 0.38 8.96 -7.12
CA LEU A 108 -0.87 9.09 -6.37
C LEU A 108 -1.62 10.36 -6.81
N ASN A 109 -1.88 10.49 -8.11
CA ASN A 109 -2.53 11.67 -8.66
C ASN A 109 -4.05 11.52 -8.71
N SER A 110 -4.54 10.28 -8.81
CA SER A 110 -5.96 9.95 -8.89
C SER A 110 -6.38 8.95 -7.81
N ILE A 111 -7.67 8.96 -7.45
CA ILE A 111 -8.28 7.95 -6.56
C ILE A 111 -8.14 6.55 -7.13
N ALA A 112 -8.28 6.41 -8.46
CA ALA A 112 -8.10 5.13 -9.13
C ALA A 112 -6.67 4.61 -8.90
N GLU A 113 -5.66 5.46 -9.09
CA GLU A 113 -4.26 5.11 -8.86
C GLU A 113 -3.98 4.80 -7.38
N CYS A 114 -4.57 5.55 -6.46
CA CYS A 114 -4.46 5.27 -5.02
C CYS A 114 -5.06 3.91 -4.67
N ARG A 115 -6.22 3.56 -5.23
CA ARG A 115 -6.86 2.26 -5.03
C ARG A 115 -6.00 1.13 -5.55
N GLU A 116 -5.41 1.27 -6.75
CA GLU A 116 -4.49 0.28 -7.31
C GLU A 116 -3.23 0.14 -6.44
N ALA A 117 -2.63 1.24 -6.01
CA ALA A 117 -1.45 1.23 -5.16
C ALA A 117 -1.72 0.55 -3.80
N LEU A 118 -2.84 0.87 -3.16
CA LEU A 118 -3.28 0.22 -1.92
C LEU A 118 -3.58 -1.27 -2.12
N TRP A 119 -4.13 -1.65 -3.28
CA TRP A 119 -4.33 -3.05 -3.62
C TRP A 119 -2.99 -3.80 -3.72
N HIS A 120 -1.99 -3.24 -4.41
CA HIS A 120 -0.63 -3.83 -4.45
C HIS A 120 -0.01 -3.95 -3.05
N ALA A 121 -0.14 -2.92 -2.22
CA ALA A 121 0.35 -2.94 -0.85
C ALA A 121 -0.36 -4.00 0.00
N SER A 122 -1.67 -4.18 -0.18
CA SER A 122 -2.42 -5.23 0.51
C SER A 122 -1.95 -6.64 0.11
N LEU A 123 -1.63 -6.86 -1.18
CA LEU A 123 -1.04 -8.12 -1.64
C LEU A 123 0.35 -8.36 -1.03
N LEU A 124 1.18 -7.31 -0.94
CA LEU A 124 2.50 -7.39 -0.34
C LEU A 124 2.41 -7.73 1.16
N LEU A 125 1.52 -7.06 1.89
CA LEU A 125 1.30 -7.36 3.31
C LEU A 125 0.77 -8.78 3.52
N ASN A 126 -0.17 -9.22 2.69
CA ASN A 126 -0.72 -10.58 2.77
C ASN A 126 0.33 -11.66 2.48
N THR A 127 1.26 -11.41 1.55
CA THR A 127 2.35 -12.36 1.27
C THR A 127 3.37 -12.39 2.41
N LEU A 128 3.64 -11.24 3.03
CA LEU A 128 4.62 -11.13 4.11
C LEU A 128 4.08 -11.61 5.46
N ALA A 129 2.75 -11.56 5.68
CA ALA A 129 2.10 -11.92 6.93
C ALA A 129 2.50 -13.30 7.47
N SER A 130 2.73 -14.28 6.59
CA SER A 130 3.15 -15.63 6.98
C SER A 130 4.68 -15.81 7.03
N SER A 131 5.46 -14.82 6.61
CA SER A 131 6.92 -14.90 6.50
C SER A 131 7.68 -14.18 7.61
N GLU A 132 6.98 -13.49 8.53
CA GLU A 132 7.54 -12.61 9.58
C GLU A 132 8.51 -11.52 9.06
N ARG A 133 8.50 -11.27 7.75
CA ARG A 133 9.35 -10.26 7.10
C ARG A 133 8.68 -8.90 7.16
N PHE A 134 9.51 -7.87 7.29
CA PHE A 134 9.07 -6.48 7.28
C PHE A 134 9.29 -5.84 5.90
N ALA A 135 8.29 -5.12 5.42
CA ALA A 135 8.38 -4.21 4.27
C ALA A 135 7.93 -2.82 4.71
N GLY A 136 8.79 -1.82 4.51
CA GLY A 136 8.51 -0.43 4.85
C GLY A 136 7.69 0.30 3.77
N GLU A 137 7.65 -0.25 2.57
CA GLU A 137 7.02 0.34 1.39
C GLU A 137 5.50 0.49 1.54
N PRO A 138 4.75 -0.50 2.04
CA PRO A 138 3.32 -0.33 2.35
C PRO A 138 3.04 0.77 3.37
N ILE A 139 3.91 0.92 4.37
CA ILE A 139 3.78 1.94 5.42
C ILE A 139 4.02 3.32 4.81
N ALA A 140 5.10 3.48 4.04
CA ALA A 140 5.40 4.72 3.34
C ALA A 140 4.25 5.11 2.39
N LEU A 141 3.69 4.14 1.66
CA LEU A 141 2.54 4.35 0.78
C LEU A 141 1.30 4.81 1.57
N ALA A 142 0.96 4.13 2.66
CA ALA A 142 -0.18 4.50 3.50
C ALA A 142 -0.03 5.92 4.07
N LEU A 143 1.17 6.27 4.55
CA LEU A 143 1.47 7.61 5.02
C LEU A 143 1.37 8.66 3.91
N ASN A 144 1.80 8.33 2.68
CA ASN A 144 1.64 9.21 1.52
C ASN A 144 0.16 9.43 1.18
N VAL A 145 -0.67 8.38 1.19
CA VAL A 145 -2.12 8.49 0.98
C VAL A 145 -2.78 9.35 2.07
N ILE A 146 -2.43 9.16 3.34
CA ILE A 146 -2.93 9.98 4.45
C ILE A 146 -2.48 11.44 4.28
N ALA A 147 -1.22 11.68 3.91
CA ALA A 147 -0.70 13.01 3.67
C ALA A 147 -1.40 13.73 2.51
N LEU A 148 -1.92 13.00 1.51
CA LEU A 148 -2.76 13.58 0.44
C LEU A 148 -4.13 14.03 0.95
N GLN A 149 -4.64 13.46 2.04
CA GLN A 149 -5.91 13.90 2.63
C GLN A 149 -5.75 15.08 3.59
N LEU A 150 -4.53 15.35 4.05
CA LEU A 150 -4.26 16.45 4.97
C LEU A 150 -4.07 17.79 4.21
N PRO A 151 -4.58 18.90 4.76
CA PRO A 151 -4.29 20.23 4.23
C PRO A 151 -2.80 20.52 4.39
N LYS A 152 -2.16 21.07 3.35
CA LYS A 152 -0.71 21.34 3.30
C LYS A 152 -0.18 22.12 4.51
N ALA A 153 -0.98 23.03 5.06
CA ALA A 153 -0.64 23.83 6.24
C ALA A 153 -0.36 22.98 7.50
N LYS A 154 -0.89 21.74 7.57
CA LYS A 154 -0.67 20.80 8.68
C LYS A 154 0.39 19.75 8.38
N VAL A 155 0.82 19.62 7.12
CA VAL A 155 1.95 18.76 6.73
C VAL A 155 3.21 19.61 6.74
N VAL A 156 3.60 20.06 7.93
CA VAL A 156 4.88 20.73 8.13
C VAL A 156 5.93 19.63 8.27
N PRO A 157 6.96 19.55 7.40
CA PRO A 157 8.09 18.69 7.70
C PRO A 157 8.69 19.21 9.01
N VAL A 158 8.59 18.40 10.06
CA VAL A 158 9.22 18.77 11.32
C VAL A 158 10.73 18.71 11.05
N ASN A 159 11.38 19.87 11.06
CA ASN A 159 12.79 20.07 10.71
C ASN A 159 13.76 19.45 11.74
N TYR A 160 13.60 18.16 12.07
CA TYR A 160 14.51 17.45 12.97
C TYR A 160 15.64 16.72 12.25
N SER A 161 15.69 16.75 10.91
CA SER A 161 16.78 16.14 10.18
C SER A 161 17.05 16.87 8.87
N THR A 162 18.32 17.15 8.62
CA THR A 162 18.86 17.59 7.34
C THR A 162 18.67 16.54 6.23
N ALA A 163 18.15 15.35 6.54
CA ALA A 163 17.73 14.37 5.57
C ALA A 163 16.31 14.69 5.06
N ARG A 164 16.21 15.01 3.76
CA ARG A 164 14.93 14.98 3.03
C ARG A 164 14.38 13.56 3.12
N GLY A 165 13.45 13.33 4.05
CA GLY A 165 12.72 12.06 4.12
C GLY A 165 11.99 11.77 2.81
N ALA A 166 11.76 10.50 2.51
CA ALA A 166 11.03 10.02 1.34
C ALA A 166 9.50 10.31 1.41
N PHE A 167 9.14 11.50 1.86
CA PHE A 167 7.78 12.03 1.78
C PHE A 167 7.68 12.91 0.53
N PRO A 168 7.15 12.40 -0.61
CA PRO A 168 6.93 13.16 -1.83
C PRO A 168 5.77 14.19 -1.70
N VAL A 169 5.56 14.74 -0.50
CA VAL A 169 4.53 15.76 -0.25
C VAL A 169 5.03 17.16 -0.61
N LEU A 170 6.34 17.33 -0.81
CA LEU A 170 6.97 18.64 -1.07
C LEU A 170 6.55 19.26 -2.41
N ASP A 171 6.29 18.45 -3.45
CA ASP A 171 5.97 18.95 -4.80
C ASP A 171 4.47 18.95 -5.14
N ARG A 172 3.60 18.73 -4.14
CA ARG A 172 2.14 18.67 -4.36
C ARG A 172 1.61 20.03 -4.82
N PRO A 173 0.81 20.17 -5.88
CA PRO A 173 0.11 21.42 -6.19
C PRO A 173 -1.13 21.63 -5.30
N ALA A 174 -1.54 22.88 -5.04
CA ALA A 174 -2.56 23.22 -4.02
C ALA A 174 -3.94 22.60 -4.26
N HIS A 175 -4.25 22.19 -5.50
CA HIS A 175 -5.52 21.60 -5.92
C HIS A 175 -5.55 20.06 -5.90
N ALA A 176 -4.44 19.38 -5.59
CA ALA A 176 -4.34 17.92 -5.62
C ALA A 176 -4.88 17.27 -4.34
N VAL A 177 -6.06 17.68 -3.86
CA VAL A 177 -6.82 16.92 -2.86
C VAL A 177 -7.58 15.84 -3.61
N LEU A 178 -7.45 14.59 -3.17
CA LEU A 178 -8.17 13.47 -3.74
C LEU A 178 -9.65 13.63 -3.38
N SER A 179 -10.43 14.24 -4.27
CA SER A 179 -11.87 14.41 -4.08
C SER A 179 -12.62 13.23 -4.70
N LEU A 180 -13.46 12.57 -3.90
CA LEU A 180 -14.31 11.44 -4.33
C LEU A 180 -15.34 11.84 -5.39
N ASP A 181 -15.74 13.10 -5.37
CA ASP A 181 -16.60 13.74 -6.36
C ASP A 181 -15.86 14.97 -6.89
N GLY A 182 -15.89 15.23 -8.20
CA GLY A 182 -15.15 16.31 -8.87
C GLY A 182 -15.50 17.76 -8.47
N ALA A 183 -15.88 18.03 -7.23
CA ALA A 183 -15.96 19.35 -6.65
C ALA A 183 -14.57 19.80 -6.15
N PRO A 184 -14.16 21.06 -6.41
CA PRO A 184 -12.97 21.61 -5.78
C PRO A 184 -13.19 21.62 -4.26
N ALA A 185 -12.32 20.93 -3.52
CA ALA A 185 -12.33 20.93 -2.06
C ALA A 185 -12.04 22.36 -1.58
N ASP A 186 -13.09 23.12 -1.31
CA ASP A 186 -13.01 24.43 -0.67
C ASP A 186 -12.64 24.23 0.80
N LEU A 187 -11.34 24.03 1.04
CA LEU A 187 -10.73 23.81 2.36
C LEU A 187 -10.56 25.12 3.15
N THR A 188 -11.37 26.14 2.89
CA THR A 188 -11.42 27.35 3.73
C THR A 188 -12.30 27.18 4.98
N ALA A 189 -13.01 26.06 5.13
CA ALA A 189 -13.89 25.86 6.29
C ALA A 189 -13.19 25.16 7.47
N ARG A 190 -12.75 26.01 8.40
CA ARG A 190 -12.51 25.79 9.85
C ARG A 190 -11.31 24.91 10.27
N PRO A 191 -10.38 25.45 11.09
CA PRO A 191 -9.45 24.60 11.82
C PRO A 191 -10.24 23.75 12.83
N LEU A 192 -10.21 22.42 12.64
CA LEU A 192 -10.59 21.46 13.69
C LEU A 192 -9.70 21.70 14.91
N SER A 193 -10.25 22.43 15.89
CA SER A 193 -9.66 22.77 17.18
C SER A 193 -9.71 21.60 18.16
N LEU A 194 -9.34 20.39 17.71
CA LEU A 194 -9.39 19.18 18.56
C LEU A 194 -8.22 19.11 19.56
N PHE A 195 -7.19 19.97 19.42
CA PHE A 195 -5.99 19.95 20.25
C PHE A 195 -5.81 21.21 21.14
N ASP A 196 -6.66 22.23 21.03
CA ASP A 196 -6.54 23.44 21.85
C ASP A 196 -7.11 23.26 23.27
N ASP A 197 -8.08 22.35 23.44
CA ASP A 197 -8.70 22.11 24.75
C ASP A 197 -7.76 21.45 25.76
N SER A 198 -6.76 20.69 25.28
CA SER A 198 -5.76 20.05 26.13
C SER A 198 -4.74 21.03 26.73
N ARG A 199 -4.45 22.14 26.05
CA ARG A 199 -3.56 23.20 26.59
C ARG A 199 -4.30 24.14 27.55
N LYS A 200 -5.59 24.43 27.31
CA LYS A 200 -6.41 25.21 28.26
C LYS A 200 -6.73 24.41 29.53
N ALA A 201 -6.98 23.10 29.42
CA ALA A 201 -7.22 22.24 30.59
C ALA A 201 -5.98 22.10 31.51
N ARG A 202 -4.77 22.14 30.94
CA ARG A 202 -3.53 22.09 31.73
C ARG A 202 -3.16 23.43 32.39
N LYS A 203 -3.58 24.55 31.80
CA LYS A 203 -3.43 25.89 32.41
C LYS A 203 -4.48 26.18 33.49
N ALA A 204 -5.65 25.55 33.43
CA ALA A 204 -6.69 25.63 34.46
C ALA A 204 -6.43 24.75 35.69
N ARG A 205 -5.49 23.80 35.62
CA ARG A 205 -5.09 22.92 36.75
C ARG A 205 -3.77 23.31 37.42
N GLY A 206 -3.13 24.39 37.00
CA GLY A 206 -1.78 24.78 37.46
C GLY A 206 -1.68 26.20 38.00
N GLY A 207 -2.76 26.75 38.55
CA GLY A 207 -2.78 28.10 39.10
C GLY A 207 -3.45 28.14 40.46
N ASP A 208 -2.76 27.64 41.48
CA ASP A 208 -2.78 28.18 42.85
C ASP A 208 -1.70 27.47 43.69
N ALA A 209 -0.51 28.05 43.67
CA ALA A 209 0.50 27.93 44.71
C ALA A 209 1.40 29.16 44.58
N ALA A 210 0.98 30.23 45.25
CA ALA A 210 1.86 31.32 45.61
C ALA A 210 2.88 30.84 46.66
N ASP A 211 3.99 31.58 46.68
CA ASP A 211 4.99 31.73 47.74
C ASP A 211 6.26 30.86 47.77
N ASP A 212 7.33 31.61 48.04
CA ASP A 212 8.65 31.27 48.55
C ASP A 212 9.73 30.72 47.60
N THR A 213 10.38 31.66 46.91
CA THR A 213 11.82 31.59 46.64
C THR A 213 12.64 31.78 47.93
N PRO A 214 13.55 30.87 48.30
CA PRO A 214 14.70 31.22 49.12
C PRO A 214 15.95 31.38 48.25
N GLN A 215 16.60 32.54 48.41
CA GLN A 215 17.97 32.79 47.98
C GLN A 215 18.92 31.80 48.66
N ALA A 216 19.59 30.95 47.88
CA ALA A 216 20.77 30.23 48.33
C ALA A 216 22.02 31.05 48.02
N ARG A 217 22.63 31.59 49.08
CA ARG A 217 24.03 32.02 49.12
C ARG A 217 24.92 30.80 48.90
N LEU A 218 25.91 30.91 48.03
CA LEU A 218 27.07 30.03 47.98
C LEU A 218 28.29 30.87 48.37
N ASP A 219 28.65 30.78 49.65
CA ASP A 219 30.02 30.97 50.12
C ASP A 219 30.71 29.60 49.99
N VAL A 220 31.70 29.48 49.10
CA VAL A 220 33.03 28.83 49.22
C VAL A 220 33.84 29.21 47.99
#